data_AF-A0A3R6I4D1-F1
#
_entry.id   AF-A0A3R6I4D1-F1
#
_cell.length_a   1.000
_cell.length_b   1.000
_cell.length_c   1.000
_cell.angle_alpha   90.00
_cell.angle_beta   90.00
_cell.angle_gamma   90.00
#
_symmetry.space_group_name_H-M   'P 1'
#
loop_
_entity.id
_entity.type
_entity.pdbx_description
1 polymer ?
#
loop_
_entity_poly.entity_id
_entity_poly.type
_entity_poly.pdbx_seq_one_letter_code
_entity_poly.pdbx_strand_id
1 'polypeptide(L)'
;MNWVSMEAVNGAIFSTYIYPSAIDNAKVFVDGVAKLNGAIGSDCQVQHTANTSWVKHTITFKTKANFADNENLLFRLSPIVMSGNGYYVYICMPKLEVGKIATAYDANSDDMRPDYQEYRFAKNGSRNSAPALVKTDAEPSGWTTTQPTVGTLEYLWMVVAKKSATGALLTKWSKPVRITPYDGKDGENGKSPAMVYRGVYDSSKTYYGNQYRVDVVKYNGIYYVARIDAGEFHNIAPTNTSKWNNFGAQFESVATGLLLAENANIAGFIFRNNRLESSLSDANGQPNVILDGVSGNSRFSGILKASLYYGSTKKVTDASNREYQINPQIEPFNCFFIDEPTNLRFVTLPKAKDYDGLEIKIYTKQSHWTPDRWSVVKVQSTDDFYVKLGNIYNVYDAGDNKFVAALENYMTPYTNIKGTGCTMIPNVMHTFKSMNGAWFSIQGLYTGE
;
A
#
# COMPACT_ATOMS: atom_id res chain seq x y z
N MET A 1 24.89 -50.81 -35.41
CA MET A 1 25.36 -50.40 -36.75
C MET A 1 26.88 -50.57 -36.80
N ASN A 2 27.37 -51.80 -36.67
CA ASN A 2 28.77 -51.98 -36.31
C ASN A 2 29.57 -52.16 -37.60
N TRP A 3 30.48 -51.23 -37.88
CA TRP A 3 31.44 -51.39 -38.96
C TRP A 3 32.73 -51.92 -38.36
N VAL A 4 33.26 -52.98 -38.97
CA VAL A 4 34.49 -53.65 -38.53
C VAL A 4 35.50 -53.60 -39.67
N SER A 5 36.73 -53.20 -39.37
CA SER A 5 37.89 -53.32 -40.27
C SER A 5 39.01 -54.04 -39.52
N MET A 6 39.63 -55.01 -40.18
CA MET A 6 40.75 -55.80 -39.67
C MET A 6 41.82 -55.89 -40.75
N GLU A 7 43.09 -55.72 -40.38
CA GLU A 7 44.18 -55.99 -41.31
C GLU A 7 44.13 -57.47 -41.71
N ALA A 8 43.79 -57.75 -42.98
CA ALA A 8 43.50 -59.11 -43.42
C ALA A 8 44.77 -59.93 -43.46
N VAL A 9 44.88 -60.90 -42.56
CA VAL A 9 45.79 -62.03 -42.73
C VAL A 9 44.93 -63.27 -42.93
N ASN A 10 44.90 -63.74 -44.17
CA ASN A 10 44.45 -65.07 -44.62
C ASN A 10 43.47 -65.81 -43.69
N GLY A 11 42.17 -65.50 -43.78
CA GLY A 11 41.14 -66.32 -43.15
C GLY A 11 41.00 -66.15 -41.63
N ALA A 12 41.54 -65.09 -41.04
CA ALA A 12 41.25 -64.73 -39.65
C ALA A 12 39.74 -64.52 -39.44
N ILE A 13 39.18 -65.21 -38.45
CA ILE A 13 37.77 -65.14 -38.05
C ILE A 13 37.69 -64.43 -36.71
N PHE A 14 36.74 -63.51 -36.55
CA PHE A 14 36.32 -63.02 -35.24
C PHE A 14 34.89 -63.47 -34.96
N SER A 15 34.49 -63.47 -33.69
CA SER A 15 33.14 -63.89 -33.30
C SER A 15 32.42 -62.79 -32.54
N THR A 16 31.14 -62.61 -32.81
CA THR A 16 30.25 -61.83 -31.95
C THR A 16 29.40 -62.79 -31.13
N TYR A 17 29.27 -62.52 -29.84
CA TYR A 17 28.46 -63.34 -28.94
C TYR A 17 27.37 -62.46 -28.36
N ILE A 18 26.21 -63.07 -28.16
CA ILE A 18 25.18 -62.49 -27.30
C ILE A 18 25.24 -63.38 -26.06
N TYR A 19 25.60 -62.80 -24.89
CA TYR A 19 25.99 -63.54 -23.68
C TYR A 19 24.98 -64.67 -23.37
N PRO A 20 25.43 -65.80 -22.79
CA PRO A 20 24.59 -66.97 -22.58
C PRO A 20 23.20 -66.60 -22.08
N SER A 21 22.21 -67.19 -22.75
CA SER A 21 20.78 -67.21 -22.45
C SER A 21 19.88 -65.99 -22.71
N ALA A 22 20.33 -64.83 -23.17
CA ALA A 22 19.41 -63.68 -23.40
C ALA A 22 18.53 -63.82 -24.64
N ILE A 23 18.93 -64.68 -25.58
CA ILE A 23 18.35 -64.79 -26.92
C ILE A 23 17.30 -65.91 -27.02
N ASP A 24 16.22 -65.63 -27.74
CA ASP A 24 15.34 -66.60 -28.37
C ASP A 24 15.94 -66.98 -29.75
N ASN A 25 16.61 -68.12 -29.81
CA ASN A 25 17.35 -68.57 -31.00
C ASN A 25 16.47 -69.21 -32.08
N ALA A 26 15.14 -69.15 -31.93
CA ALA A 26 14.21 -69.70 -32.92
C ALA A 26 14.33 -69.01 -34.29
N LYS A 27 14.73 -67.73 -34.30
CA LYS A 27 14.88 -66.94 -35.52
C LYS A 27 15.87 -65.79 -35.35
N VAL A 28 17.05 -65.95 -35.95
CA VAL A 28 18.11 -64.94 -35.97
C VAL A 28 18.41 -64.57 -37.42
N PHE A 29 18.69 -63.30 -37.68
CA PHE A 29 19.17 -62.85 -38.99
C PHE A 29 20.59 -62.31 -38.83
N VAL A 30 21.51 -62.79 -39.67
CA VAL A 30 22.88 -62.31 -39.75
C VAL A 30 23.07 -61.69 -41.12
N ASP A 31 23.43 -60.41 -41.16
CA ASP A 31 23.59 -59.62 -42.38
C ASP A 31 22.38 -59.71 -43.32
N GLY A 32 21.18 -59.70 -42.72
CA GLY A 32 19.89 -59.81 -43.41
C GLY A 32 19.48 -61.23 -43.81
N VAL A 33 20.35 -62.23 -43.62
CA VAL A 33 20.08 -63.63 -43.98
C VAL A 33 19.54 -64.39 -42.77
N ALA A 34 18.38 -65.03 -42.93
CA ALA A 34 17.76 -65.85 -41.89
C ALA A 34 18.62 -67.09 -41.58
N LYS A 35 18.87 -67.33 -40.29
CA LYS A 35 19.47 -68.56 -39.76
C LYS A 35 18.38 -69.31 -38.99
N LEU A 36 18.04 -70.50 -39.46
CA LEU A 36 16.95 -71.32 -38.92
C LEU A 36 17.43 -72.18 -37.75
N ASN A 37 16.48 -72.60 -36.90
CA ASN A 37 16.61 -73.43 -35.70
C ASN A 37 17.89 -74.30 -35.64
N GLY A 38 18.77 -73.99 -34.70
CA GLY A 38 19.96 -74.79 -34.39
C GLY A 38 21.22 -74.44 -35.19
N ALA A 39 21.12 -73.57 -36.21
CA ALA A 39 22.29 -73.12 -36.98
C ALA A 39 23.21 -72.15 -36.21
N ILE A 40 22.71 -71.55 -35.13
CA ILE A 40 23.49 -70.71 -34.21
C ILE A 40 23.33 -71.29 -32.80
N GLY A 41 24.45 -71.52 -32.11
CA GLY A 41 24.50 -72.10 -30.76
C GLY A 41 23.84 -71.22 -29.68
N SER A 42 23.83 -71.70 -28.43
CA SER A 42 23.15 -71.08 -27.28
C SER A 42 23.55 -69.62 -27.01
N ASP A 43 24.75 -69.23 -27.41
CA ASP A 43 25.35 -67.92 -27.12
C ASP A 43 25.33 -66.98 -28.34
N CYS A 44 24.48 -67.30 -29.32
CA CYS A 44 24.36 -66.60 -30.59
C CYS A 44 25.72 -66.32 -31.25
N GLN A 45 26.65 -67.29 -31.21
CA GLN A 45 27.99 -67.09 -31.78
C GLN A 45 27.89 -66.93 -33.30
N VAL A 46 28.27 -65.76 -33.79
CA VAL A 46 28.37 -65.48 -35.24
C VAL A 46 29.82 -65.24 -35.59
N GLN A 47 30.34 -66.06 -36.50
CA GLN A 47 31.68 -65.92 -37.05
C GLN A 47 31.67 -64.95 -38.24
N HIS A 48 32.63 -64.04 -38.25
CA HIS A 48 32.81 -63.04 -39.29
C HIS A 48 34.24 -63.13 -39.84
N THR A 49 34.36 -63.05 -41.16
CA THR A 49 35.66 -63.03 -41.84
C THR A 49 36.26 -61.63 -41.76
N ALA A 50 37.52 -61.53 -41.36
CA ALA A 50 38.27 -60.27 -41.35
C ALA A 50 38.40 -59.66 -42.76
N ASN A 51 38.31 -58.33 -42.86
CA ASN A 51 38.46 -57.57 -44.10
C ASN A 51 39.22 -56.25 -43.85
N THR A 52 40.12 -55.87 -44.76
CA THR A 52 40.86 -54.60 -44.71
C THR A 52 39.97 -53.38 -44.93
N SER A 53 38.83 -53.55 -45.61
CA SER A 53 37.81 -52.52 -45.78
C SER A 53 36.83 -52.52 -44.62
N TRP A 54 36.19 -51.37 -44.36
CA TRP A 54 35.09 -51.29 -43.41
C TRP A 54 33.90 -52.12 -43.90
N VAL A 55 33.57 -53.18 -43.16
CA VAL A 55 32.40 -54.04 -43.43
C VAL A 55 31.37 -53.83 -42.33
N LYS A 56 30.12 -53.59 -42.74
CA LYS A 56 28.98 -53.48 -41.82
C LYS A 56 28.44 -54.87 -41.50
N HIS A 57 28.35 -55.17 -40.20
CA HIS A 57 27.69 -56.38 -39.71
C HIS A 57 26.40 -56.05 -38.95
N THR A 58 25.34 -56.83 -39.18
CA THR A 58 24.05 -56.72 -38.51
C THR A 58 23.58 -58.06 -37.98
N ILE A 59 23.08 -58.08 -36.74
CA ILE A 59 22.49 -59.26 -36.12
C ILE A 59 21.14 -58.85 -35.55
N THR A 60 20.07 -59.37 -36.13
CA THR A 60 18.70 -59.17 -35.63
C THR A 60 18.28 -60.43 -34.89
N PHE A 61 17.96 -60.27 -33.62
CA PHE A 61 17.55 -61.35 -32.74
C PHE A 61 16.35 -60.92 -31.90
N LYS A 62 15.68 -61.89 -31.28
CA LYS A 62 14.67 -61.64 -30.26
C LYS A 62 15.24 -62.04 -28.92
N THR A 63 14.94 -61.29 -27.86
CA THR A 63 15.27 -61.72 -26.50
C THR A 63 14.28 -62.78 -26.02
N LYS A 64 14.67 -63.56 -25.01
CA LYS A 64 13.71 -64.38 -24.27
C LYS A 64 12.65 -63.50 -23.60
N ALA A 65 11.50 -64.10 -23.29
CA ALA A 65 10.45 -63.42 -22.54
C ALA A 65 10.91 -63.01 -21.13
N ASN A 66 11.86 -63.74 -20.54
CA ASN A 66 12.46 -63.45 -19.25
C ASN A 66 13.96 -63.81 -19.30
N PHE A 67 14.80 -62.94 -18.76
CA PHE A 67 16.23 -63.16 -18.55
C PHE A 67 16.74 -62.35 -17.34
N ALA A 68 17.89 -62.73 -16.79
CA ALA A 68 18.47 -62.09 -15.61
C ALA A 68 19.28 -60.82 -15.94
N ASP A 69 19.40 -59.91 -14.96
CA ASP A 69 20.12 -58.62 -15.10
C ASP A 69 21.62 -58.79 -15.43
N ASN A 70 22.18 -59.98 -15.24
CA ASN A 70 23.58 -60.29 -15.54
C ASN A 70 23.79 -60.84 -16.97
N GLU A 71 22.73 -60.93 -17.78
CA GLU A 71 22.83 -61.31 -19.19
C GLU A 71 23.08 -60.07 -20.08
N ASN A 72 24.15 -60.12 -20.89
CA ASN A 72 24.69 -58.94 -21.60
C ASN A 72 24.86 -59.19 -23.12
N LEU A 73 25.22 -58.16 -23.90
CA LEU A 73 25.78 -58.35 -25.23
C LEU A 73 27.31 -58.32 -25.14
N LEU A 74 28.01 -59.34 -25.64
CA LEU A 74 29.47 -59.42 -25.52
C LEU A 74 30.16 -59.55 -26.88
N PHE A 75 30.92 -58.54 -27.24
CA PHE A 75 31.87 -58.64 -28.35
C PHE A 75 33.15 -59.31 -27.85
N ARG A 76 33.47 -60.49 -28.40
CA ARG A 76 34.72 -61.21 -28.07
C ARG A 76 35.50 -61.55 -29.32
N LEU A 77 36.66 -60.95 -29.44
CA LEU A 77 37.61 -61.27 -30.50
C LEU A 77 38.34 -62.57 -30.14
N SER A 78 38.25 -63.58 -31.00
CA SER A 78 38.92 -64.87 -30.81
C SER A 78 39.64 -65.25 -32.11
N PRO A 79 40.86 -64.74 -32.37
CA PRO A 79 41.65 -65.22 -33.49
C PRO A 79 42.10 -66.67 -33.22
N ILE A 80 42.04 -67.53 -34.24
CA ILE A 80 42.43 -68.96 -34.17
C ILE A 80 43.94 -69.15 -33.94
N VAL A 81 44.77 -68.11 -34.12
CA VAL A 81 46.22 -68.18 -33.90
C VAL A 81 46.70 -66.91 -33.20
N MET A 82 47.13 -67.03 -31.94
CA MET A 82 47.85 -65.97 -31.23
C MET A 82 49.31 -66.39 -31.03
N SER A 83 50.13 -66.20 -32.06
CA SER A 83 51.59 -66.21 -31.91
C SER A 83 52.18 -64.99 -32.59
N GLY A 84 52.67 -64.04 -31.80
CA GLY A 84 53.38 -62.86 -32.28
C GLY A 84 52.45 -61.70 -32.71
N ASN A 85 52.58 -60.59 -31.98
CA ASN A 85 52.03 -59.24 -32.20
C ASN A 85 51.46 -58.91 -33.60
N GLY A 86 50.24 -58.36 -33.67
CA GLY A 86 49.85 -57.51 -34.80
C GLY A 86 48.36 -57.32 -35.11
N TYR A 87 47.43 -58.12 -34.57
CA TYR A 87 46.04 -58.06 -35.04
C TYR A 87 45.21 -56.99 -34.30
N TYR A 88 44.91 -55.89 -34.99
CA TYR A 88 44.00 -54.85 -34.51
C TYR A 88 42.64 -54.97 -35.20
N VAL A 89 41.58 -54.93 -34.40
CA VAL A 89 40.21 -54.82 -34.89
C VAL A 89 39.75 -53.40 -34.64
N TYR A 90 39.46 -52.69 -35.72
CA TYR A 90 38.86 -51.37 -35.64
C TYR A 90 37.34 -51.56 -35.65
N ILE A 91 36.71 -51.12 -34.57
CA ILE A 91 35.26 -51.08 -34.43
C ILE A 91 34.85 -49.62 -34.49
N CYS A 92 33.91 -49.29 -35.36
CA CYS A 92 33.27 -47.98 -35.31
C CYS A 92 31.74 -48.10 -35.29
N MET A 93 31.12 -47.09 -34.68
CA MET A 93 29.67 -46.92 -34.64
C MET A 93 28.89 -48.09 -34.00
N PRO A 94 29.34 -48.71 -32.89
CA PRO A 94 28.58 -49.79 -32.28
C PRO A 94 27.19 -49.27 -31.86
N LYS A 95 26.12 -49.94 -32.30
CA LYS A 95 24.73 -49.56 -31.96
C LYS A 95 23.86 -50.80 -31.79
N LEU A 96 23.17 -50.83 -30.66
CA LEU A 96 22.09 -51.76 -30.32
C LEU A 96 20.78 -50.96 -30.31
N GLU A 97 19.74 -51.48 -30.97
CA GLU A 97 18.45 -50.81 -31.08
C GLU A 97 17.31 -51.82 -31.05
N VAL A 98 16.12 -51.37 -30.65
CA VAL A 98 14.90 -52.18 -30.71
C VAL A 98 14.30 -52.05 -32.11
N GLY A 99 14.16 -53.16 -32.82
CA GLY A 99 13.55 -53.17 -34.14
C GLY A 99 13.93 -54.38 -35.00
N LYS A 100 13.30 -54.51 -36.17
CA LYS A 100 13.60 -55.57 -37.14
C LYS A 100 14.62 -55.15 -38.19
N ILE A 101 14.93 -53.86 -38.28
CA ILE A 101 15.77 -53.24 -39.31
C ILE A 101 16.85 -52.42 -38.61
N ALA A 102 18.11 -52.60 -39.02
CA ALA A 102 19.21 -51.76 -38.55
C ALA A 102 19.12 -50.37 -39.19
N THR A 103 18.74 -49.36 -38.41
CA THR A 103 18.59 -47.97 -38.86
C THR A 103 19.94 -47.27 -38.95
N ALA A 104 19.99 -46.06 -39.56
CA ALA A 104 21.16 -45.17 -39.60
C ALA A 104 21.89 -45.15 -38.23
N TYR A 105 23.24 -45.06 -38.23
CA TYR A 105 23.94 -44.89 -36.95
C TYR A 105 23.47 -43.58 -36.32
N ASP A 106 23.11 -43.67 -35.05
CA ASP A 106 22.84 -42.54 -34.19
C ASP A 106 23.52 -42.86 -32.85
N ALA A 107 24.15 -41.86 -32.26
CA ALA A 107 24.75 -42.04 -30.94
C ALA A 107 23.62 -42.24 -29.90
N ASN A 108 23.94 -42.76 -28.72
CA ASN A 108 22.95 -42.87 -27.67
C ASN A 108 22.34 -41.48 -27.41
N SER A 109 21.01 -41.39 -27.30
CA SER A 109 20.33 -40.13 -27.01
C SER A 109 20.81 -39.48 -25.71
N ASP A 110 21.38 -40.26 -24.79
CA ASP A 110 22.05 -39.77 -23.57
C ASP A 110 23.42 -39.12 -23.82
N ASP A 111 24.12 -39.49 -24.89
CA ASP A 111 25.46 -38.99 -25.25
C ASP A 111 25.41 -37.71 -26.12
N MET A 112 24.26 -37.46 -26.77
CA MET A 112 24.02 -36.25 -27.57
C MET A 112 23.13 -35.21 -26.89
N ARG A 113 22.80 -35.36 -25.61
CA ARG A 113 22.04 -34.30 -24.92
C ARG A 113 22.88 -33.03 -24.92
N PRO A 114 22.40 -31.90 -25.45
CA PRO A 114 23.14 -30.66 -25.33
C PRO A 114 23.31 -30.34 -23.84
N ASP A 115 24.43 -29.69 -23.47
CA ASP A 115 24.54 -29.09 -22.15
C ASP A 115 23.30 -28.23 -21.88
N TYR A 116 22.72 -28.37 -20.70
CA TYR A 116 21.46 -27.72 -20.39
C TYR A 116 21.58 -26.86 -19.14
N GLN A 117 20.67 -25.90 -19.04
CA GLN A 117 20.50 -25.11 -17.84
C GLN A 117 19.47 -25.80 -16.95
N GLU A 118 19.88 -26.16 -15.73
CA GLU A 118 18.99 -26.75 -14.75
C GLU A 118 18.60 -25.72 -13.70
N TYR A 119 17.30 -25.66 -13.42
CA TYR A 119 16.73 -24.90 -12.33
C TYR A 119 16.38 -25.84 -11.19
N ARG A 120 16.72 -25.45 -9.97
CA ARG A 120 16.25 -26.15 -8.78
C ARG A 120 15.58 -25.21 -7.82
N PHE A 121 14.63 -25.77 -7.10
CA PHE A 121 13.76 -25.08 -6.19
C PHE A 121 13.91 -25.64 -4.80
N ALA A 122 13.94 -24.76 -3.82
CA ALA A 122 13.85 -25.13 -2.42
C ALA A 122 12.96 -24.12 -1.73
N LYS A 123 12.39 -24.51 -0.60
CA LYS A 123 11.59 -23.61 0.22
C LYS A 123 12.05 -23.63 1.66
N ASN A 124 11.86 -22.51 2.34
CA ASN A 124 12.03 -22.41 3.78
C ASN A 124 11.17 -21.28 4.33
N GLY A 125 11.14 -21.12 5.65
CA GLY A 125 10.42 -20.03 6.30
C GLY A 125 11.16 -18.69 6.37
N SER A 126 12.37 -18.58 5.81
CA SER A 126 13.17 -17.36 5.95
C SER A 126 12.96 -16.42 4.78
N ARG A 127 12.66 -15.15 5.08
CA ARG A 127 12.52 -14.08 4.08
C ARG A 127 13.86 -13.70 3.44
N ASN A 128 14.94 -13.79 4.22
CA ASN A 128 16.21 -13.15 3.91
C ASN A 128 17.39 -14.14 3.81
N SER A 129 17.16 -15.41 4.17
CA SER A 129 18.18 -16.43 4.16
C SER A 129 17.69 -17.61 3.34
N ALA A 130 18.39 -17.94 2.27
CA ALA A 130 18.06 -19.11 1.46
C ALA A 130 18.33 -20.43 2.21
N PRO A 131 17.70 -21.54 1.79
CA PRO A 131 18.10 -22.88 2.20
C PRO A 131 19.61 -23.10 1.98
N ALA A 132 20.21 -23.91 2.84
CA ALA A 132 21.62 -24.26 2.70
C ALA A 132 21.88 -24.84 1.30
N LEU A 133 22.97 -24.41 0.68
CA LEU A 133 23.35 -24.81 -0.68
C LEU A 133 24.84 -25.13 -0.71
N VAL A 134 25.15 -26.39 -1.01
CA VAL A 134 26.51 -26.79 -1.38
C VAL A 134 26.63 -26.61 -2.90
N LYS A 135 27.32 -25.54 -3.31
CA LYS A 135 27.34 -25.10 -4.72
C LYS A 135 28.01 -26.06 -5.70
N THR A 136 28.75 -27.04 -5.18
CA THR A 136 29.53 -28.02 -5.94
C THR A 136 28.83 -29.37 -6.08
N ASP A 137 27.74 -29.60 -5.35
CA ASP A 137 27.03 -30.87 -5.42
C ASP A 137 26.13 -30.86 -6.67
N ALA A 138 26.26 -31.89 -7.51
CA ALA A 138 25.41 -32.03 -8.70
C ALA A 138 23.92 -32.14 -8.33
N GLU A 139 23.65 -32.70 -7.15
CA GLU A 139 22.34 -32.92 -6.56
C GLU A 139 22.30 -32.31 -5.14
N PRO A 140 22.21 -30.98 -4.98
CA PRO A 140 22.28 -30.35 -3.66
C PRO A 140 21.06 -30.74 -2.81
N SER A 141 21.33 -31.18 -1.57
CA SER A 141 20.29 -31.65 -0.65
C SER A 141 19.24 -30.57 -0.37
N GLY A 142 17.95 -30.93 -0.44
CA GLY A 142 16.82 -30.02 -0.21
C GLY A 142 16.42 -29.17 -1.42
N TRP A 143 17.09 -29.30 -2.57
CA TRP A 143 16.78 -28.58 -3.81
C TRP A 143 16.29 -29.55 -4.90
N THR A 144 15.06 -29.32 -5.38
CA THR A 144 14.34 -30.22 -6.30
C THR A 144 14.16 -29.60 -7.67
N THR A 145 14.04 -30.42 -8.72
CA THR A 145 13.73 -29.95 -10.09
C THR A 145 12.25 -29.58 -10.27
N THR A 146 11.37 -30.13 -9.43
CA THR A 146 9.97 -29.75 -9.33
C THR A 146 9.80 -28.65 -8.29
N GLN A 147 9.03 -27.62 -8.60
CA GLN A 147 8.65 -26.58 -7.65
C GLN A 147 7.82 -27.19 -6.51
N PRO A 148 8.26 -27.10 -5.23
CA PRO A 148 7.45 -27.54 -4.11
C PRO A 148 6.25 -26.62 -3.88
N THR A 149 5.14 -27.17 -3.36
CA THR A 149 4.01 -26.36 -2.89
C THR A 149 4.49 -25.42 -1.79
N VAL A 150 4.26 -24.12 -1.96
CA VAL A 150 4.65 -23.08 -1.01
C VAL A 150 3.49 -22.86 -0.04
N GLY A 151 3.70 -23.18 1.23
CA GLY A 151 2.73 -22.94 2.29
C GLY A 151 2.79 -21.52 2.85
N THR A 152 1.90 -21.21 3.78
CA THR A 152 1.89 -19.94 4.51
C THR A 152 3.25 -19.71 5.20
N LEU A 153 3.84 -18.53 4.98
CA LEU A 153 5.17 -18.14 5.48
C LEU A 153 6.36 -18.96 4.95
N GLU A 154 6.17 -19.77 3.91
CA GLU A 154 7.28 -20.34 3.15
C GLU A 154 7.62 -19.45 1.96
N TYR A 155 8.90 -19.41 1.62
CA TYR A 155 9.44 -18.65 0.51
C TYR A 155 10.09 -19.60 -0.46
N LEU A 156 9.76 -19.44 -1.74
CA LEU A 156 10.35 -20.24 -2.80
C LEU A 156 11.66 -19.60 -3.24
N TRP A 157 12.70 -20.43 -3.28
CA TRP A 157 14.03 -20.06 -3.73
C TRP A 157 14.38 -20.87 -4.97
N MET A 158 15.14 -20.25 -5.85
CA MET A 158 15.61 -20.83 -7.10
C MET A 158 17.12 -20.70 -7.19
N VAL A 159 17.77 -21.76 -7.68
CA VAL A 159 19.17 -21.76 -8.11
C VAL A 159 19.25 -22.28 -9.54
N VAL A 160 20.29 -21.86 -10.24
CA VAL A 160 20.53 -22.27 -11.61
C VAL A 160 22.00 -22.66 -11.82
N ALA A 161 22.23 -23.70 -12.61
CA ALA A 161 23.55 -24.14 -13.06
C ALA A 161 23.47 -24.70 -14.48
N LYS A 162 24.60 -24.67 -15.20
CA LYS A 162 24.78 -25.43 -16.43
C LYS A 162 25.27 -26.84 -16.09
N LYS A 163 24.62 -27.87 -16.63
CA LYS A 163 24.99 -29.29 -16.49
C LYS A 163 25.35 -29.89 -17.84
N SER A 164 26.24 -30.87 -17.84
CA SER A 164 26.56 -31.68 -19.02
C SER A 164 25.36 -32.55 -19.39
N ALA A 165 25.39 -33.08 -20.62
CA ALA A 165 24.51 -34.14 -21.09
C ALA A 165 24.24 -35.25 -20.06
N THR A 166 25.32 -35.64 -19.36
CA THR A 166 25.42 -36.74 -18.40
C THR A 166 25.11 -36.34 -16.95
N GLY A 167 24.74 -35.08 -16.70
CA GLY A 167 24.33 -34.59 -15.38
C GLY A 167 25.45 -34.07 -14.48
N ALA A 168 26.69 -33.95 -14.96
CA ALA A 168 27.78 -33.31 -14.22
C ALA A 168 27.63 -31.78 -14.21
N LEU A 169 28.03 -31.10 -13.13
CA LEU A 169 28.04 -29.63 -13.09
C LEU A 169 29.17 -29.07 -13.95
N LEU A 170 28.81 -28.21 -14.90
CA LEU A 170 29.76 -27.42 -15.70
C LEU A 170 29.98 -26.03 -15.09
N THR A 171 29.02 -25.54 -14.33
CA THR A 171 29.14 -24.33 -13.51
C THR A 171 28.65 -24.61 -12.09
N LYS A 172 29.24 -23.95 -11.10
CA LYS A 172 28.69 -23.95 -9.73
C LYS A 172 27.27 -23.37 -9.72
N TRP A 173 26.43 -23.83 -8.80
CA TRP A 173 25.11 -23.24 -8.60
C TRP A 173 25.19 -21.74 -8.32
N SER A 174 24.25 -20.98 -8.90
CA SER A 174 24.09 -19.55 -8.66
C SER A 174 23.89 -19.24 -7.17
N LYS A 175 23.96 -17.95 -6.82
CA LYS A 175 23.41 -17.53 -5.52
C LYS A 175 21.90 -17.82 -5.53
N PRO A 176 21.33 -18.39 -4.45
CA PRO A 176 19.88 -18.52 -4.32
C PRO A 176 19.15 -17.19 -4.53
N VAL A 177 18.11 -17.21 -5.34
CA VAL A 177 17.22 -16.07 -5.57
C VAL A 177 15.83 -16.44 -5.11
N ARG A 178 15.20 -15.60 -4.29
CA ARG A 178 13.81 -15.78 -3.89
C ARG A 178 12.90 -15.40 -5.06
N ILE A 179 12.02 -16.31 -5.47
CA ILE A 179 11.13 -16.12 -6.63
C ILE A 179 9.65 -15.97 -6.24
N THR A 180 9.29 -16.14 -4.96
CA THR A 180 8.00 -15.67 -4.44
C THR A 180 7.99 -14.16 -4.27
N PRO A 181 6.96 -13.43 -4.76
CA PRO A 181 6.87 -11.98 -4.67
C PRO A 181 6.84 -11.48 -3.22
N TYR A 182 7.37 -10.27 -3.03
CA TYR A 182 7.21 -9.50 -1.80
C TYR A 182 5.85 -8.81 -1.90
N ASP A 183 4.87 -9.27 -1.11
CA ASP A 183 3.53 -8.73 -0.89
C ASP A 183 2.75 -8.16 -2.10
N GLY A 184 1.79 -8.97 -2.61
CA GLY A 184 0.67 -8.51 -3.46
C GLY A 184 -0.17 -9.66 -4.04
N LYS A 185 -1.28 -10.02 -3.35
CA LYS A 185 -2.52 -10.75 -3.75
C LYS A 185 -2.49 -11.63 -5.03
N ASP A 186 -2.79 -12.93 -4.97
CA ASP A 186 -4.17 -13.45 -4.79
C ASP A 186 -4.23 -14.72 -3.91
N GLY A 187 -5.25 -14.82 -3.05
CA GLY A 187 -5.75 -16.13 -2.58
C GLY A 187 -6.17 -16.35 -1.13
N GLU A 188 -5.99 -15.41 -0.18
CA GLU A 188 -6.63 -15.51 1.14
C GLU A 188 -7.22 -14.17 1.59
N ASN A 189 -8.38 -14.24 2.25
CA ASN A 189 -8.95 -13.09 2.96
C ASN A 189 -7.89 -12.53 3.91
N GLY A 190 -7.45 -11.30 3.66
CA GLY A 190 -6.52 -10.60 4.53
C GLY A 190 -7.06 -10.61 5.95
N LYS A 191 -6.29 -11.16 6.89
CA LYS A 191 -6.53 -10.96 8.32
C LYS A 191 -6.37 -9.47 8.56
N SER A 192 -7.49 -8.77 8.70
CA SER A 192 -7.57 -7.33 8.96
C SER A 192 -7.92 -7.14 10.44
N PRO A 193 -7.00 -7.41 11.38
CA PRO A 193 -7.28 -7.23 12.78
C PRO A 193 -7.57 -5.77 13.08
N ALA A 194 -8.53 -5.51 13.96
CA ALA A 194 -8.73 -4.17 14.50
C ALA A 194 -7.48 -3.78 15.30
N MET A 195 -6.83 -2.68 14.92
CA MET A 195 -5.76 -2.11 15.72
C MET A 195 -6.37 -1.33 16.89
N VAL A 196 -5.92 -1.63 18.11
CA VAL A 196 -6.44 -0.97 19.33
C VAL A 196 -5.28 -0.38 20.11
N TYR A 197 -5.26 0.94 20.27
CA TYR A 197 -4.29 1.59 21.14
C TYR A 197 -4.67 1.41 22.62
N ARG A 198 -3.72 0.95 23.44
CA ARG A 198 -3.91 0.57 24.85
C ARG A 198 -3.22 1.52 25.83
N GLY A 199 -2.65 2.63 25.34
CA GLY A 199 -1.92 3.59 26.17
C GLY A 199 -0.51 3.12 26.52
N VAL A 200 0.00 3.55 27.68
CA VAL A 200 1.30 3.11 28.20
C VAL A 200 1.23 1.64 28.61
N TYR A 201 2.27 0.87 28.29
CA TYR A 201 2.39 -0.53 28.68
C TYR A 201 2.32 -0.69 30.20
N ASP A 202 1.59 -1.72 30.63
CA ASP A 202 1.34 -2.06 32.02
C ASP A 202 1.41 -3.58 32.14
N SER A 203 2.29 -4.09 33.01
CA SER A 203 2.51 -5.53 33.20
C SER A 203 1.28 -6.26 33.72
N SER A 204 0.33 -5.55 34.33
CA SER A 204 -0.92 -6.11 34.86
C SER A 204 -2.01 -6.31 33.79
N LYS A 205 -1.83 -5.74 32.59
CA LYS A 205 -2.83 -5.79 31.52
C LYS A 205 -2.57 -6.94 30.55
N THR A 206 -3.66 -7.48 30.03
CA THR A 206 -3.66 -8.44 28.93
C THR A 206 -3.71 -7.73 27.59
N TYR A 207 -2.92 -8.23 26.65
CA TYR A 207 -2.74 -7.71 25.30
C TYR A 207 -3.06 -8.78 24.25
N TYR A 208 -3.55 -8.33 23.11
CA TYR A 208 -3.98 -9.19 22.02
C TYR A 208 -3.17 -8.93 20.76
N GLY A 209 -2.70 -10.00 20.12
CA GLY A 209 -2.10 -9.99 18.80
C GLY A 209 -2.54 -11.21 18.03
N ASN A 210 -3.73 -11.14 17.44
CA ASN A 210 -4.37 -12.23 16.71
C ASN A 210 -5.05 -11.70 15.44
N GLN A 211 -5.68 -12.59 14.67
CA GLN A 211 -6.32 -12.23 13.38
C GLN A 211 -7.48 -11.23 13.50
N TYR A 212 -8.04 -11.02 14.69
CA TYR A 212 -9.15 -10.12 14.94
C TYR A 212 -8.71 -8.80 15.59
N ARG A 213 -7.61 -8.80 16.35
CA ARG A 213 -7.13 -7.63 17.09
C ARG A 213 -5.62 -7.64 17.29
N VAL A 214 -5.00 -6.48 17.10
CA VAL A 214 -3.63 -6.21 17.51
C VAL A 214 -3.58 -4.98 18.40
N ASP A 215 -2.94 -5.11 19.56
CA ASP A 215 -2.81 -4.03 20.51
C ASP A 215 -1.55 -3.20 20.27
N VAL A 216 -1.66 -1.88 20.43
CA VAL A 216 -0.54 -0.95 20.36
C VAL A 216 -0.33 -0.34 21.74
N VAL A 217 0.93 -0.28 22.20
CA VAL A 217 1.31 0.33 23.48
C VAL A 217 2.49 1.27 23.33
N LYS A 218 2.61 2.22 24.27
CA LYS A 218 3.79 3.06 24.44
C LYS A 218 4.67 2.53 25.58
N TYR A 219 5.97 2.37 25.33
CA TYR A 219 6.94 1.95 26.35
C TYR A 219 8.27 2.68 26.13
N ASN A 220 8.80 3.30 27.18
CA ASN A 220 10.02 4.12 27.14
C ASN A 220 10.03 5.15 26.00
N GLY A 221 8.89 5.75 25.70
CA GLY A 221 8.75 6.75 24.63
C GLY A 221 8.58 6.21 23.22
N ILE A 222 8.73 4.90 23.01
CA ILE A 222 8.61 4.22 21.70
C ILE A 222 7.26 3.49 21.63
N TYR A 223 6.63 3.50 20.45
CA TYR A 223 5.41 2.73 20.21
C TYR A 223 5.73 1.33 19.71
N TYR A 224 4.94 0.36 20.17
CA TYR A 224 5.04 -1.04 19.80
C TYR A 224 3.66 -1.59 19.46
N VAL A 225 3.59 -2.45 18.45
CA VAL A 225 2.37 -3.17 18.07
C VAL A 225 2.54 -4.66 18.32
N ALA A 226 1.56 -5.30 18.93
CA ALA A 226 1.54 -6.73 19.12
C ALA A 226 1.55 -7.42 17.75
N ARG A 227 2.36 -8.46 17.59
CA ARG A 227 2.37 -9.23 16.35
C ARG A 227 1.01 -9.91 16.16
N ILE A 228 0.55 -10.04 14.92
CA ILE A 228 -0.74 -10.69 14.60
C ILE A 228 -0.80 -12.18 14.99
N ASP A 229 0.34 -12.79 15.33
CA ASP A 229 0.50 -14.16 15.79
C ASP A 229 0.89 -14.26 17.28
N ALA A 230 0.90 -13.15 18.03
CA ALA A 230 1.29 -13.12 19.43
C ALA A 230 0.30 -13.81 20.38
N GLY A 231 -0.94 -14.05 19.93
CA GLY A 231 -2.03 -14.58 20.74
C GLY A 231 -2.49 -13.59 21.80
N GLU A 232 -3.04 -14.12 22.90
CA GLU A 232 -3.32 -13.36 24.12
C GLU A 232 -2.13 -13.50 25.08
N PHE A 233 -1.66 -12.39 25.64
CA PHE A 233 -0.48 -12.40 26.52
C PHE A 233 -0.50 -11.25 27.53
N HIS A 234 0.16 -11.42 28.67
CA HIS A 234 0.29 -10.39 29.73
C HIS A 234 1.72 -10.40 30.30
N ASN A 235 2.12 -9.32 30.97
CA ASN A 235 3.44 -9.19 31.62
C ASN A 235 4.66 -9.49 30.71
N ILE A 236 4.57 -9.15 29.42
CA ILE A 236 5.69 -9.24 28.47
C ILE A 236 6.01 -7.86 27.94
N ALA A 237 7.21 -7.37 28.29
CA ALA A 237 7.67 -6.03 27.94
C ALA A 237 7.70 -5.81 26.41
N PRO A 238 7.36 -4.59 25.93
CA PRO A 238 7.34 -4.27 24.50
C PRO A 238 8.65 -4.45 23.73
N THR A 239 9.79 -4.55 24.41
CA THR A 239 11.07 -4.88 23.80
C THR A 239 11.21 -6.35 23.38
N ASN A 240 10.28 -7.22 23.78
CA ASN A 240 10.28 -8.63 23.41
C ASN A 240 9.71 -8.83 21.99
N THR A 241 10.60 -9.09 21.03
CA THR A 241 10.29 -9.24 19.60
C THR A 241 9.46 -10.46 19.24
N SER A 242 9.27 -11.39 20.18
CA SER A 242 8.36 -12.53 20.01
C SER A 242 6.89 -12.14 20.20
N LYS A 243 6.61 -11.01 20.87
CA LYS A 243 5.24 -10.51 21.08
C LYS A 243 4.98 -9.16 20.41
N TRP A 244 6.01 -8.34 20.24
CA TRP A 244 5.89 -6.94 19.82
C TRP A 244 6.79 -6.61 18.62
N ASN A 245 6.35 -5.70 17.76
CA ASN A 245 7.14 -5.05 16.73
C ASN A 245 7.26 -3.56 17.05
N ASN A 246 8.35 -2.91 16.64
CA ASN A 246 8.42 -1.45 16.65
C ASN A 246 7.33 -0.87 15.76
N PHE A 247 6.58 0.08 16.29
CA PHE A 247 5.55 0.83 15.57
C PHE A 247 6.10 2.22 15.25
N GLY A 248 7.03 2.32 14.30
CA GLY A 248 7.58 3.60 13.83
C GLY A 248 8.93 3.52 13.10
N ALA A 249 8.90 3.77 11.77
CA ALA A 249 9.97 4.27 10.88
C ALA A 249 9.57 4.19 9.39
N GLN A 250 8.48 3.51 9.04
CA GLN A 250 8.06 3.30 7.64
C GLN A 250 6.55 3.50 7.51
N PHE A 251 6.12 4.72 7.21
CA PHE A 251 4.81 4.98 6.62
C PHE A 251 4.98 6.04 5.52
N GLU A 252 5.35 5.59 4.33
CA GLU A 252 4.80 6.20 3.11
C GLU A 252 3.61 5.34 2.70
N SER A 253 2.39 5.82 2.93
CA SER A 253 1.20 5.25 2.30
C SER A 253 1.03 5.88 0.91
N VAL A 254 1.85 5.44 -0.06
CA VAL A 254 1.60 5.71 -1.48
C VAL A 254 0.53 4.74 -1.97
N ALA A 255 -0.74 5.05 -1.66
CA ALA A 255 -1.94 4.68 -2.43
C ALA A 255 -3.19 4.94 -1.58
N THR A 256 -4.24 5.48 -2.21
CA THR A 256 -5.63 5.67 -1.75
C THR A 256 -6.03 6.99 -1.08
N GLY A 257 -5.16 7.98 -0.95
CA GLY A 257 -5.55 9.30 -0.41
C GLY A 257 -5.92 9.29 1.08
N LEU A 258 -5.56 8.22 1.80
CA LEU A 258 -5.74 8.08 3.25
C LEU A 258 -4.42 8.37 3.98
N LEU A 259 -4.43 9.39 4.84
CA LEU A 259 -3.37 9.67 5.80
C LEU A 259 -3.82 9.20 7.19
N LEU A 260 -3.12 8.22 7.76
CA LEU A 260 -3.31 7.79 9.15
C LEU A 260 -2.26 8.48 10.01
N ALA A 261 -2.68 9.50 10.77
CA ALA A 261 -1.82 10.29 11.63
C ALA A 261 -2.51 10.60 12.96
N GLU A 262 -2.02 10.02 14.05
CA GLU A 262 -2.43 10.37 15.42
C GLU A 262 -1.26 11.06 16.12
N ASN A 263 -1.45 12.32 16.57
CA ASN A 263 -0.40 13.17 17.15
C ASN A 263 0.78 13.54 16.23
N ALA A 264 0.61 13.49 14.91
CA ALA A 264 1.65 13.93 13.97
C ALA A 264 1.83 15.45 14.02
N ASN A 265 3.06 15.93 14.19
CA ASN A 265 3.39 17.35 14.10
C ASN A 265 3.77 17.71 12.65
N ILE A 266 2.93 18.49 11.99
CA ILE A 266 3.10 19.03 10.65
C ILE A 266 3.38 20.53 10.79
N ALA A 267 4.66 20.93 10.73
CA ALA A 267 5.08 22.34 10.79
C ALA A 267 4.44 23.15 11.94
N GLY A 268 4.28 22.53 13.11
CA GLY A 268 3.67 23.15 14.28
C GLY A 268 2.17 22.90 14.43
N PHE A 269 1.53 22.08 13.58
CA PHE A 269 0.12 21.63 13.69
C PHE A 269 0.03 20.15 14.02
N ILE A 270 -0.98 19.74 14.77
CA ILE A 270 -1.16 18.39 15.30
C ILE A 270 -2.61 17.95 15.14
N PHE A 271 -2.81 16.70 14.69
CA PHE A 271 -4.10 16.01 14.78
C PHE A 271 -4.29 15.44 16.19
N ARG A 272 -5.18 16.07 16.97
CA ARG A 272 -5.57 15.65 18.33
C ARG A 272 -6.98 16.14 18.66
N ASN A 273 -7.63 15.52 19.63
CA ASN A 273 -8.99 15.90 20.07
C ASN A 273 -10.04 15.95 18.95
N ASN A 274 -9.90 15.13 17.90
CA ASN A 274 -10.72 15.16 16.67
C ASN A 274 -10.65 16.49 15.88
N ARG A 275 -9.57 17.25 16.02
CA ARG A 275 -9.37 18.55 15.38
C ARG A 275 -7.94 18.68 14.83
N LEU A 276 -7.74 19.64 13.93
CA LEU A 276 -6.40 20.12 13.61
C LEU A 276 -6.09 21.31 14.52
N GLU A 277 -5.07 21.19 15.36
CA GLU A 277 -4.71 22.20 16.35
C GLU A 277 -3.24 22.58 16.24
N SER A 278 -2.86 23.81 16.52
CA SER A 278 -1.44 24.15 16.66
C SER A 278 -0.84 23.51 17.92
N SER A 279 0.41 23.07 17.80
CA SER A 279 1.25 22.52 18.87
C SER A 279 1.53 23.51 20.00
N LEU A 280 1.68 24.80 19.65
CA LEU A 280 1.83 25.89 20.60
C LEU A 280 0.48 26.45 21.00
N SER A 281 0.42 26.93 22.24
CA SER A 281 -0.77 27.54 22.84
C SER A 281 -0.56 29.04 23.05
N ASP A 282 -1.67 29.76 23.24
CA ASP A 282 -1.68 31.12 23.74
C ASP A 282 -1.34 31.17 25.23
N ALA A 283 -1.33 32.38 25.81
CA ALA A 283 -1.05 32.58 27.24
C ALA A 283 -2.06 31.90 28.18
N ASN A 284 -3.23 31.49 27.68
CA ASN A 284 -4.29 30.82 28.42
C ASN A 284 -4.27 29.29 28.20
N GLY A 285 -3.26 28.76 27.53
CA GLY A 285 -3.12 27.32 27.26
C GLY A 285 -4.03 26.79 26.15
N GLN A 286 -4.67 27.65 25.36
CA GLN A 286 -5.48 27.24 24.21
C GLN A 286 -4.64 27.20 22.94
N PRO A 287 -4.85 26.24 22.02
CA PRO A 287 -4.12 26.21 20.75
C PRO A 287 -4.23 27.54 20.00
N ASN A 288 -3.10 28.05 19.50
CA ASN A 288 -3.04 29.26 18.69
C ASN A 288 -3.95 29.18 17.45
N VAL A 289 -4.05 28.02 16.80
CA VAL A 289 -4.96 27.77 15.67
C VAL A 289 -5.74 26.47 15.88
N ILE A 290 -7.04 26.47 15.57
CA ILE A 290 -7.92 25.29 15.62
C ILE A 290 -8.79 25.26 14.36
N LEU A 291 -8.91 24.09 13.73
CA LEU A 291 -9.95 23.76 12.76
C LEU A 291 -10.72 22.53 13.27
N ASP A 292 -11.98 22.72 13.63
CA ASP A 292 -12.86 21.69 14.17
C ASP A 292 -13.94 21.30 13.15
N GLY A 293 -13.80 20.11 12.56
CA GLY A 293 -14.80 19.57 11.62
C GLY A 293 -16.07 19.05 12.29
N VAL A 294 -16.09 18.84 13.60
CA VAL A 294 -17.25 18.32 14.34
C VAL A 294 -18.18 19.46 14.73
N SER A 295 -17.65 20.52 15.34
CA SER A 295 -18.45 21.69 15.73
C SER A 295 -18.54 22.76 14.64
N GLY A 296 -17.70 22.68 13.60
CA GLY A 296 -17.56 23.73 12.58
C GLY A 296 -16.78 24.96 13.07
N ASN A 297 -16.34 24.97 14.34
CA ASN A 297 -15.63 26.12 14.90
C ASN A 297 -14.19 26.19 14.40
N SER A 298 -13.70 27.42 14.20
CA SER A 298 -12.31 27.68 13.89
C SER A 298 -11.79 28.85 14.71
N ARG A 299 -10.52 28.78 15.13
CA ARG A 299 -9.85 29.80 15.95
C ARG A 299 -8.50 30.14 15.35
N PHE A 300 -8.16 31.43 15.32
CA PHE A 300 -6.85 31.95 14.93
C PHE A 300 -6.45 33.04 15.94
N SER A 301 -5.39 32.82 16.71
CA SER A 301 -4.93 33.78 17.74
C SER A 301 -4.01 34.87 17.16
N GLY A 302 -3.59 34.72 15.90
CA GLY A 302 -2.82 35.69 15.15
C GLY A 302 -3.64 36.42 14.08
N ILE A 303 -2.95 37.03 13.10
CA ILE A 303 -3.60 37.76 12.01
C ILE A 303 -4.07 36.78 10.92
N LEU A 304 -5.37 36.77 10.63
CA LEU A 304 -5.93 36.14 9.43
C LEU A 304 -5.94 37.18 8.28
N LYS A 305 -5.15 36.94 7.24
CA LYS A 305 -5.22 37.73 6.00
C LYS A 305 -6.08 37.00 4.98
N ALA A 306 -7.29 37.50 4.76
CA ALA A 306 -8.21 37.00 3.74
C ALA A 306 -8.52 38.11 2.73
N SER A 307 -8.59 37.78 1.45
CA SER A 307 -9.00 38.72 0.40
C SER A 307 -10.48 39.13 0.51
N LEU A 308 -11.29 38.27 1.13
CA LEU A 308 -12.71 38.51 1.40
C LEU A 308 -13.13 37.71 2.66
N TYR A 309 -13.59 38.40 3.71
CA TYR A 309 -14.13 37.80 4.93
C TYR A 309 -15.51 38.39 5.22
N TYR A 310 -16.54 37.56 5.20
CA TYR A 310 -17.89 37.93 5.63
C TYR A 310 -18.03 37.65 7.12
N GLY A 311 -17.84 38.66 7.98
CA GLY A 311 -18.16 38.56 9.41
C GLY A 311 -19.64 38.27 9.63
N SER A 312 -19.96 37.47 10.66
CA SER A 312 -21.29 36.95 10.96
C SER A 312 -22.36 38.07 10.99
N THR A 313 -23.11 38.20 9.90
CA THR A 313 -24.23 39.14 9.78
C THR A 313 -25.52 38.41 10.13
N LYS A 314 -26.24 38.88 11.14
CA LYS A 314 -27.57 38.35 11.46
C LYS A 314 -28.62 39.08 10.64
N LYS A 315 -29.35 38.33 9.83
CA LYS A 315 -30.59 38.82 9.21
C LYS A 315 -31.73 38.79 10.25
N VAL A 316 -32.31 39.93 10.55
CA VAL A 316 -33.47 40.10 11.44
C VAL A 316 -34.73 40.14 10.57
N THR A 317 -35.68 39.24 10.84
CA THR A 317 -36.90 39.01 10.04
C THR A 317 -38.18 38.96 10.88
N ASP A 318 -38.13 39.37 12.15
CA ASP A 318 -39.28 39.26 13.05
C ASP A 318 -40.42 40.17 12.56
N ALA A 319 -41.51 39.53 12.13
CA ALA A 319 -42.70 40.17 11.58
C ALA A 319 -43.74 40.57 12.65
N SER A 320 -43.53 40.18 13.91
CA SER A 320 -44.55 40.28 14.96
C SER A 320 -44.35 41.47 15.91
N ASN A 321 -43.10 41.88 16.14
CA ASN A 321 -42.77 42.95 17.09
C ASN A 321 -42.24 44.19 16.37
N ARG A 322 -42.74 45.37 16.74
CA ARG A 322 -42.20 46.66 16.25
C ARG A 322 -40.82 46.99 16.82
N GLU A 323 -40.29 46.16 17.72
CA GLU A 323 -39.05 46.36 18.44
C GLU A 323 -38.18 45.11 18.43
N TYR A 324 -36.88 45.30 18.13
CA TYR A 324 -35.85 44.28 18.22
C TYR A 324 -34.76 44.72 19.20
N GLN A 325 -34.55 43.96 20.27
CA GLN A 325 -33.47 44.24 21.20
C GLN A 325 -32.25 43.36 20.87
N ILE A 326 -31.12 44.00 20.55
CA ILE A 326 -29.87 43.29 20.35
C ILE A 326 -29.39 42.76 21.71
N ASN A 327 -29.16 41.45 21.79
CA ASN A 327 -28.63 40.81 22.98
C ASN A 327 -27.33 40.05 22.65
N PRO A 328 -26.16 40.65 22.90
CA PRO A 328 -24.86 40.04 22.60
C PRO A 328 -24.61 38.69 23.29
N GLN A 329 -25.30 38.39 24.40
CA GLN A 329 -25.13 37.12 25.11
C GLN A 329 -25.73 35.93 24.37
N ILE A 330 -26.80 36.14 23.60
CA ILE A 330 -27.49 35.08 22.83
C ILE A 330 -27.24 35.21 21.32
N GLU A 331 -26.81 36.37 20.86
CA GLU A 331 -26.61 36.71 19.45
C GLU A 331 -25.21 37.32 19.25
N PRO A 332 -24.16 36.48 19.12
CA PRO A 332 -22.77 36.94 19.02
C PRO A 332 -22.43 37.48 17.62
N PHE A 333 -23.31 38.32 17.07
CA PHE A 333 -23.17 38.98 15.78
C PHE A 333 -22.82 40.46 16.02
N ASN A 334 -21.91 41.00 15.23
CA ASN A 334 -21.55 42.42 15.26
C ASN A 334 -22.13 43.20 14.08
N CYS A 335 -22.83 42.51 13.17
CA CYS A 335 -23.52 43.09 12.04
C CYS A 335 -24.96 42.57 12.00
N PHE A 336 -25.93 43.47 11.93
CA PHE A 336 -27.35 43.17 11.89
C PHE A 336 -27.95 43.74 10.60
N PHE A 337 -28.52 42.86 9.80
CA PHE A 337 -29.24 43.21 8.59
C PHE A 337 -30.75 43.17 8.88
N ILE A 338 -31.35 44.35 8.95
CA ILE A 338 -32.79 44.52 9.15
C ILE A 338 -33.44 44.51 7.75
N ASP A 339 -34.05 43.38 7.37
CA ASP A 339 -34.74 43.20 6.09
C ASP A 339 -36.22 43.53 6.26
N GLU A 340 -36.65 44.72 5.84
CA GLU A 340 -38.04 45.15 6.00
C GLU A 340 -38.94 44.61 4.86
N PRO A 341 -39.94 43.78 5.21
CA PRO A 341 -41.30 44.00 4.70
C PRO A 341 -42.36 44.18 5.80
N THR A 342 -41.98 44.17 7.09
CA THR A 342 -42.92 43.96 8.20
C THR A 342 -42.61 44.84 9.41
N ASN A 343 -43.19 46.05 9.50
CA ASN A 343 -43.48 46.86 10.71
C ASN A 343 -42.40 47.04 11.81
N LEU A 344 -41.19 46.50 11.70
CA LEU A 344 -40.12 46.62 12.69
C LEU A 344 -39.55 48.03 12.62
N ARG A 345 -39.68 48.77 13.72
CA ARG A 345 -39.47 50.22 13.75
C ARG A 345 -38.37 50.62 14.73
N PHE A 346 -38.08 49.81 15.73
CA PHE A 346 -37.15 50.14 16.79
C PHE A 346 -36.09 49.04 16.95
N VAL A 347 -34.81 49.41 16.89
CA VAL A 347 -33.69 48.54 17.24
C VAL A 347 -33.05 49.07 18.51
N THR A 348 -33.10 48.27 19.57
CA THR A 348 -32.62 48.66 20.89
C THR A 348 -31.21 48.12 21.11
N LEU A 349 -30.25 49.02 21.34
CA LEU A 349 -28.90 48.66 21.73
C LEU A 349 -28.89 48.09 23.16
N PRO A 350 -27.98 47.16 23.49
CA PRO A 350 -27.84 46.64 24.84
C PRO A 350 -27.32 47.73 25.79
N LYS A 351 -27.41 47.51 27.11
CA LYS A 351 -26.92 48.48 28.12
C LYS A 351 -25.44 48.79 27.91
N ALA A 352 -25.10 50.06 27.67
CA ALA A 352 -23.74 50.45 27.28
C ALA A 352 -22.68 50.04 28.32
N LYS A 353 -23.00 50.24 29.61
CA LYS A 353 -22.10 49.92 30.73
C LYS A 353 -21.74 48.42 30.84
N ASP A 354 -22.62 47.55 30.34
CA ASP A 354 -22.43 46.10 30.42
C ASP A 354 -21.53 45.59 29.28
N TYR A 355 -21.25 46.44 28.28
CA TYR A 355 -20.54 46.07 27.05
C TYR A 355 -19.58 47.16 26.57
N ASP A 356 -18.73 47.73 27.43
CA ASP A 356 -17.78 48.78 27.04
C ASP A 356 -16.85 48.35 25.89
N GLY A 357 -16.70 49.19 24.86
CA GLY A 357 -15.89 48.92 23.67
C GLY A 357 -16.56 48.09 22.57
N LEU A 358 -17.80 47.61 22.77
CA LEU A 358 -18.57 46.86 21.78
C LEU A 358 -18.90 47.71 20.55
N GLU A 359 -18.67 47.16 19.36
CA GLU A 359 -19.07 47.75 18.08
C GLU A 359 -20.22 46.97 17.45
N ILE A 360 -21.29 47.67 17.09
CA ILE A 360 -22.48 47.11 16.43
C ILE A 360 -22.68 47.85 15.10
N LYS A 361 -22.75 47.08 14.01
CA LYS A 361 -23.11 47.55 12.69
C LYS A 361 -24.56 47.18 12.40
N ILE A 362 -25.35 48.14 11.96
CA ILE A 362 -26.74 47.92 11.58
C ILE A 362 -26.93 48.42 10.15
N TYR A 363 -27.42 47.53 9.30
CA TYR A 363 -27.88 47.88 7.96
C TYR A 363 -29.38 47.68 7.90
N THR A 364 -30.10 48.73 7.50
CA THR A 364 -31.55 48.70 7.30
C THR A 364 -31.84 48.80 5.81
N LYS A 365 -32.51 47.81 5.24
CA LYS A 365 -32.99 47.87 3.86
C LYS A 365 -34.36 48.56 3.85
N GLN A 366 -34.55 49.62 3.05
CA GLN A 366 -35.84 50.33 3.01
C GLN A 366 -36.35 50.74 1.62
N SER A 367 -37.69 50.68 1.48
CA SER A 367 -38.49 50.88 0.26
C SER A 367 -39.48 52.07 0.30
N HIS A 368 -39.56 52.88 1.38
CA HIS A 368 -40.55 53.97 1.50
C HIS A 368 -39.96 55.28 2.07
N TRP A 369 -40.26 56.39 1.39
CA TRP A 369 -39.70 57.73 1.63
C TRP A 369 -40.52 58.60 2.60
N THR A 370 -41.24 58.03 3.56
CA THR A 370 -42.05 58.80 4.52
C THR A 370 -41.46 58.77 5.95
N PRO A 371 -41.28 59.92 6.62
CA PRO A 371 -40.64 59.98 7.94
C PRO A 371 -41.29 59.13 9.03
N ASP A 372 -42.59 58.85 8.93
CA ASP A 372 -43.37 58.09 9.92
C ASP A 372 -43.03 56.59 9.99
N ARG A 373 -42.24 56.07 9.04
CA ARG A 373 -41.95 54.63 8.91
C ARG A 373 -40.48 54.24 8.98
N TRP A 374 -39.58 55.13 9.36
CA TRP A 374 -38.15 54.82 9.40
C TRP A 374 -37.76 53.98 10.62
N SER A 375 -36.72 53.15 10.44
CA SER A 375 -36.06 52.39 11.49
C SER A 375 -35.31 53.32 12.45
N VAL A 376 -35.63 53.22 13.74
CA VAL A 376 -35.07 54.02 14.82
C VAL A 376 -34.16 53.15 15.69
N VAL A 377 -32.92 53.57 15.90
CA VAL A 377 -32.03 52.96 16.89
C VAL A 377 -32.20 53.71 18.20
N LYS A 378 -32.44 52.96 19.29
CA LYS A 378 -32.58 53.52 20.63
C LYS A 378 -31.63 52.87 21.62
N VAL A 379 -31.28 53.64 22.66
CA VAL A 379 -30.59 53.13 23.84
C VAL A 379 -31.59 52.79 24.94
N GLN A 380 -31.13 52.08 25.96
CA GLN A 380 -31.90 51.91 27.19
C GLN A 380 -32.13 53.28 27.85
N SER A 381 -33.29 53.51 28.46
CA SER A 381 -33.72 54.84 28.96
C SER A 381 -32.78 55.48 29.98
N THR A 382 -31.92 54.69 30.62
CA THR A 382 -30.92 55.14 31.60
C THR A 382 -29.59 55.56 31.00
N ASP A 383 -29.33 55.19 29.73
CA ASP A 383 -28.02 55.31 29.12
C ASP A 383 -27.91 56.62 28.31
N ASP A 384 -26.71 57.19 28.30
CA ASP A 384 -26.42 58.34 27.44
C ASP A 384 -26.18 57.87 26.00
N PHE A 385 -26.69 58.64 25.04
CA PHE A 385 -26.54 58.35 23.62
C PHE A 385 -26.02 59.58 22.89
N TYR A 386 -24.83 59.45 22.37
CA TYR A 386 -24.10 60.52 21.73
C TYR A 386 -24.12 60.32 20.22
N VAL A 387 -24.56 61.37 19.53
CA VAL A 387 -24.64 61.33 18.08
C VAL A 387 -23.93 62.51 17.45
N LYS A 388 -23.23 62.26 16.34
CA LYS A 388 -22.71 63.33 15.48
C LYS A 388 -23.78 63.68 14.46
N LEU A 389 -24.22 64.94 14.44
CA LEU A 389 -25.37 65.38 13.64
C LEU A 389 -25.21 65.14 12.12
N GLY A 390 -23.98 65.08 11.60
CA GLY A 390 -23.71 64.73 10.20
C GLY A 390 -23.99 63.27 9.79
N ASN A 391 -24.34 62.39 10.74
CA ASN A 391 -24.57 60.96 10.50
C ASN A 391 -26.06 60.55 10.55
N ILE A 392 -27.00 61.49 10.75
CA ILE A 392 -28.41 61.20 11.07
C ILE A 392 -29.35 62.10 10.27
N TYR A 393 -30.49 61.54 9.83
CA TYR A 393 -31.52 62.31 9.14
C TYR A 393 -32.46 63.05 10.12
N ASN A 394 -32.97 62.38 11.16
CA ASN A 394 -33.86 62.96 12.18
C ASN A 394 -33.63 62.34 13.57
N VAL A 395 -33.68 63.16 14.63
CA VAL A 395 -33.74 62.68 16.03
C VAL A 395 -35.19 62.39 16.39
N TYR A 396 -35.44 61.25 17.02
CA TYR A 396 -36.77 60.81 17.46
C TYR A 396 -36.86 60.87 18.98
N ASP A 397 -37.67 61.79 19.49
CA ASP A 397 -37.99 61.84 20.91
C ASP A 397 -38.94 60.68 21.24
N ALA A 398 -38.44 59.72 22.02
CA ALA A 398 -39.20 58.54 22.45
C ALA A 398 -40.19 58.86 23.58
N GLY A 399 -40.00 59.97 24.31
CA GLY A 399 -40.93 60.45 25.33
C GLY A 399 -42.17 61.10 24.73
N ASP A 400 -41.97 61.89 23.67
CA ASP A 400 -43.04 62.67 23.02
C ASP A 400 -43.54 62.06 21.68
N ASN A 401 -42.94 60.94 21.24
CA ASN A 401 -43.22 60.27 19.96
C ASN A 401 -43.12 61.19 18.73
N LYS A 402 -42.22 62.18 18.76
CA LYS A 402 -42.09 63.21 17.73
C LYS A 402 -40.67 63.28 17.15
N PHE A 403 -40.59 63.69 15.89
CA PHE A 403 -39.32 64.03 15.26
C PHE A 403 -38.91 65.44 15.68
N VAL A 404 -37.70 65.57 16.22
CA VAL A 404 -37.14 66.84 16.66
C VAL A 404 -35.90 67.06 15.81
N ALA A 405 -36.04 67.75 14.67
CA ALA A 405 -34.93 68.00 13.75
C ALA A 405 -34.61 69.49 13.61
N ALA A 406 -33.32 69.80 13.46
CA ALA A 406 -32.88 70.86 12.55
C ALA A 406 -31.55 70.44 11.90
N LEU A 407 -31.53 70.52 10.57
CA LEU A 407 -30.38 70.44 9.67
C LEU A 407 -29.44 71.62 9.97
N GLU A 408 -28.17 71.52 9.62
CA GLU A 408 -27.14 72.59 9.75
C GLU A 408 -26.32 72.58 11.05
N ASN A 409 -25.48 71.55 11.23
CA ASN A 409 -24.20 71.77 11.89
C ASN A 409 -23.20 70.62 11.65
N TYR A 410 -22.67 70.54 10.43
CA TYR A 410 -21.66 69.55 10.02
C TYR A 410 -20.35 69.59 10.83
N MET A 411 -20.16 70.61 11.68
CA MET A 411 -18.96 70.85 12.49
C MET A 411 -19.19 70.74 14.02
N THR A 412 -20.35 70.25 14.47
CA THR A 412 -20.64 70.17 15.91
C THR A 412 -20.04 68.92 16.60
N PRO A 413 -19.67 69.04 17.89
CA PRO A 413 -19.36 67.90 18.76
C PRO A 413 -20.52 66.90 18.85
N TYR A 414 -20.26 65.72 19.42
CA TYR A 414 -21.32 64.77 19.74
C TYR A 414 -22.37 65.40 20.67
N THR A 415 -23.64 65.33 20.27
CA THR A 415 -24.77 65.78 21.09
C THR A 415 -25.32 64.60 21.90
N ASN A 416 -25.45 64.76 23.22
CA ASN A 416 -26.13 63.78 24.06
C ASN A 416 -27.65 63.90 23.85
N ILE A 417 -28.28 62.81 23.46
CA ILE A 417 -29.72 62.69 23.22
C ILE A 417 -30.34 61.65 24.16
N LYS A 418 -29.86 61.60 25.42
CA LYS A 418 -30.25 60.66 26.48
C LYS A 418 -31.73 60.27 26.45
N GLY A 419 -32.01 58.97 26.42
CA GLY A 419 -33.38 58.44 26.46
C GLY A 419 -34.20 58.63 25.16
N THR A 420 -33.63 59.24 24.12
CA THR A 420 -34.26 59.40 22.81
C THR A 420 -33.56 58.53 21.75
N GLY A 421 -34.28 58.19 20.67
CA GLY A 421 -33.75 57.38 19.58
C GLY A 421 -33.25 58.23 18.42
N CYS A 422 -32.36 57.68 17.58
CA CYS A 422 -32.00 58.30 16.32
C CYS A 422 -32.55 57.50 15.14
N THR A 423 -33.03 58.22 14.14
CA THR A 423 -33.53 57.56 12.93
C THR A 423 -32.38 57.29 11.98
N MET A 424 -32.26 56.05 11.53
CA MET A 424 -31.21 55.63 10.61
C MET A 424 -31.53 56.10 9.20
N ILE A 425 -30.50 56.52 8.46
CA ILE A 425 -30.60 56.70 7.01
C ILE A 425 -30.79 55.31 6.39
N PRO A 426 -31.83 55.07 5.59
CA PRO A 426 -32.06 53.77 4.98
C PRO A 426 -30.98 53.43 3.96
N ASN A 427 -30.75 52.13 3.76
CA ASN A 427 -29.77 51.56 2.82
C ASN A 427 -28.31 51.99 3.08
N VAL A 428 -28.01 52.54 4.26
CA VAL A 428 -26.68 52.88 4.75
C VAL A 428 -26.33 51.99 5.92
N MET A 429 -25.06 51.58 6.02
CA MET A 429 -24.54 50.90 7.20
C MET A 429 -24.20 51.93 8.28
N HIS A 430 -24.80 51.79 9.45
CA HIS A 430 -24.50 52.60 10.62
C HIS A 430 -23.69 51.80 11.62
N THR A 431 -22.68 52.42 12.22
CA THR A 431 -21.81 51.81 13.22
C THR A 431 -21.96 52.55 14.55
N PHE A 432 -22.27 51.79 15.59
CA PHE A 432 -22.42 52.24 16.96
C PHE A 432 -21.33 51.62 17.82
N LYS A 433 -20.77 52.41 18.73
CA LYS A 433 -19.74 51.96 19.67
C LYS A 433 -20.07 52.39 21.09
N SER A 434 -20.01 51.46 22.03
CA SER A 434 -20.15 51.77 23.45
C SER A 434 -18.81 52.22 24.03
N MET A 435 -18.81 53.32 24.77
CA MET A 435 -17.64 53.84 25.48
C MET A 435 -18.08 54.52 26.78
N ASN A 436 -17.41 54.22 27.89
CA ASN A 436 -17.63 54.88 29.19
C ASN A 436 -19.11 54.87 29.66
N GLY A 437 -19.83 53.78 29.42
CA GLY A 437 -21.24 53.64 29.82
C GLY A 437 -22.24 54.41 28.96
N ALA A 438 -21.83 54.88 27.79
CA ALA A 438 -22.69 55.53 26.80
C ALA A 438 -22.52 54.91 25.40
N TRP A 439 -23.50 55.10 24.52
CA TRP A 439 -23.38 54.73 23.11
C TRP A 439 -23.00 55.92 22.24
N PHE A 440 -22.18 55.68 21.22
CA PHE A 440 -21.76 56.68 20.24
C PHE A 440 -22.08 56.20 18.83
N SER A 441 -22.78 57.02 18.05
CA SER A 441 -22.91 56.80 16.60
C SER A 441 -21.66 57.32 15.89
N ILE A 442 -20.74 56.42 15.57
CA ILE A 442 -19.39 56.77 15.10
C ILE A 442 -19.27 56.82 13.57
N GLN A 443 -20.16 56.15 12.84
CA GLN A 443 -20.16 56.18 11.38
C GLN A 443 -21.57 55.96 10.84
N GLY A 444 -22.09 56.94 10.08
CA GLY A 444 -23.27 56.81 9.24
C GLY A 444 -22.93 57.54 7.95
N LEU A 445 -22.45 56.82 6.93
CA LEU A 445 -22.01 57.42 5.68
C LEU A 445 -23.22 58.00 4.92
N TYR A 446 -23.45 59.30 5.06
CA TYR A 446 -24.10 60.07 4.01
C TYR A 446 -23.01 60.70 3.15
N THR A 447 -22.66 60.04 2.04
CA THR A 447 -22.01 60.74 0.93
C THR A 447 -23.11 61.42 0.13
N GLY A 448 -23.63 62.52 0.66
CA GLY A 448 -24.52 63.38 -0.09
C GLY A 448 -23.71 64.20 -1.07
N GLU A 449 -23.88 63.90 -2.35
CA GLU A 449 -24.01 64.96 -3.35
C GLU A 449 -25.29 65.78 -3.09
#